data_AF-A0A388RQB6-F1
#
_entry.id   AF-A0A388RQB6-F1
#
_cell.length_a   1.000
_cell.length_b   1.000
_cell.length_c   1.000
_cell.angle_alpha   90.00
_cell.angle_beta   90.00
_cell.angle_gamma   90.00
#
_symmetry.space_group_name_H-M   'P 1'
#
loop_
_entity.id
_entity.type
_entity.pdbx_description
1 polymer ?
#
loop_
_entity_poly.entity_id
_entity_poly.type
_entity_poly.pdbx_seq_one_letter_code
_entity_poly.pdbx_strand_id
1 'polypeptide(L)'
;MPLARAITIGLLLSTLTGCDFLRGYADGESTVMRGFAAGGTPEQIGAARFVFDDFGGLSTDTLETNALPWKLATTALVLANAPDAAPAPETLRRALREFGFIYPDGILNWPLAQQPGFDKPLGIVSGNVGRDLPRIRLEVSNLGCAACHAGVTYGKDGQPTGKVWLGLPNTSLNLDGFVNAVYQAVKRVKSDPDKLLAAIPRLYPDTSADELATIRRFVWPRLVKRIDELAARGDAPLPFSNGAAGSTNGVAALKFQFHLLSGGADASGSTSIPELGDRQLRSSLLYDGVYTSKGAARFAPVASDDPNDPGRLAHIVAFFTVPTMGMPPDRASRAIPQVEDVMRFMACYKPPPFPGPVDRVRAARGAGIYAAQCAQCHGRYSQDMDVDTARPRLVSYPNRLVAQAELGTDATRWQAIDASLLQAIGRSALGRHIDAANTGGYVAPVLSGLWATAPYLHNGSVPTLWHLMHPEARPRRFWVGGHALDYASVGIAGRSGAQGTWVYPPHYQPWSSPVLYDTTTAGRDNRGHEREFTALSESDKDALLEFLKLL
;
A
#
# COMPACT_ATOMS: atom_id res chain seq x y z
N MET A 1 -27.61 59.51 12.25
CA MET A 1 -27.09 59.83 13.60
C MET A 1 -28.16 59.49 14.61
N PRO A 2 -27.83 58.86 15.76
CA PRO A 2 -26.48 58.62 16.29
C PRO A 2 -26.08 57.13 16.14
N LEU A 3 -24.89 56.76 15.64
CA LEU A 3 -23.54 56.96 16.20
C LEU A 3 -23.45 56.51 17.68
N ALA A 4 -22.88 55.33 17.96
CA ALA A 4 -21.43 55.06 18.04
C ALA A 4 -20.81 55.41 19.40
N ARG A 5 -20.24 54.38 20.06
CA ARG A 5 -18.84 54.25 20.54
C ARG A 5 -18.81 53.20 21.67
N ALA A 6 -18.20 52.02 21.49
CA ALA A 6 -16.75 51.76 21.44
C ALA A 6 -16.11 52.05 22.82
N ILE A 7 -15.49 51.11 23.53
CA ILE A 7 -14.17 50.46 23.32
C ILE A 7 -14.13 49.39 24.44
N THR A 8 -13.73 48.12 24.20
CA THR A 8 -12.32 47.69 24.23
C THR A 8 -12.06 46.51 23.29
N ILE A 9 -11.23 46.77 22.27
CA ILE A 9 -10.43 45.78 21.52
C ILE A 9 -9.09 45.65 22.24
N GLY A 10 -8.58 44.42 22.39
CA GLY A 10 -7.13 44.18 22.47
C GLY A 10 -6.70 43.13 23.50
N LEU A 11 -5.97 42.12 23.01
CA LEU A 11 -5.38 40.93 23.68
C LEU A 11 -6.40 39.78 23.92
N LEU A 12 -6.39 38.62 23.26
CA LEU A 12 -5.38 37.90 22.49
C LEU A 12 -6.03 37.22 21.27
N LEU A 13 -5.72 37.73 20.08
CA LEU A 13 -6.01 37.11 18.77
C LEU A 13 -4.73 36.47 18.20
N SER A 14 -3.83 36.03 19.08
CA SER A 14 -2.50 35.52 18.72
C SER A 14 -1.92 34.58 19.77
N THR A 15 -2.72 33.64 20.28
CA THR A 15 -2.20 32.42 20.94
C THR A 15 -2.97 31.19 20.48
N LEU A 16 -2.41 30.59 19.43
CA LEU A 16 -2.23 29.15 19.24
C LEU A 16 -3.46 28.36 18.72
N THR A 17 -3.25 27.90 17.48
CA THR A 17 -3.71 26.70 16.76
C THR A 17 -3.83 25.39 17.58
N GLY A 18 -4.38 25.45 18.80
CA GLY A 18 -4.41 24.35 19.77
C GLY A 18 -5.70 24.24 20.59
N CYS A 19 -6.81 24.85 20.17
CA CYS A 19 -8.10 24.69 20.86
C CYS A 19 -8.85 23.43 20.39
N ASP A 20 -8.21 22.28 20.55
CA ASP A 20 -8.81 20.93 20.47
C ASP A 20 -9.22 20.41 21.87
N PHE A 21 -8.99 21.23 22.90
CA PHE A 21 -9.16 20.91 24.33
C PHE A 21 -10.59 20.48 24.70
N LEU A 22 -11.62 21.00 24.03
CA LEU A 22 -13.02 20.63 24.29
C LEU A 22 -13.51 19.41 23.50
N ARG A 23 -12.83 19.01 22.40
CA ARG A 23 -13.18 17.83 21.59
C ARG A 23 -12.61 16.52 22.13
N GLY A 24 -11.60 16.60 23.00
CA GLY A 24 -10.93 15.41 23.50
C GLY A 24 -10.02 14.73 22.49
N TYR A 25 -9.41 15.55 21.64
CA TYR A 25 -8.30 15.16 20.78
C TYR A 25 -7.12 14.63 21.59
N ALA A 26 -6.47 13.62 21.04
CA ALA A 26 -5.18 13.12 21.51
C ALA A 26 -4.42 12.52 20.33
N ASP A 27 -3.10 12.65 20.38
CA ASP A 27 -2.16 12.05 19.45
C ASP A 27 -1.13 11.18 20.18
N GLY A 28 -0.44 10.37 19.40
CA GLY A 28 0.65 9.54 19.82
C GLY A 28 1.75 9.57 18.76
N GLU A 29 2.81 8.83 19.03
CA GLU A 29 3.92 8.66 18.10
C GLU A 29 4.30 7.19 18.08
N SER A 30 4.89 6.74 16.98
CA SER A 30 5.48 5.42 16.89
C SER A 30 6.50 5.18 18.02
N THR A 31 6.22 4.15 18.82
CA THR A 31 7.07 3.74 19.96
C THR A 31 8.48 3.36 19.51
N VAL A 32 8.60 2.74 18.34
CA VAL A 32 9.86 2.26 17.78
C VAL A 32 10.66 3.42 17.16
N MET A 33 10.00 4.37 16.49
CA MET A 33 10.68 5.45 15.78
C MET A 33 11.47 6.38 16.72
N ARG A 34 11.05 6.53 17.98
CA ARG A 34 11.80 7.31 19.00
C ARG A 34 13.24 6.84 19.19
N GLY A 35 13.51 5.55 19.01
CA GLY A 35 14.86 4.98 19.13
C GLY A 35 15.78 5.29 17.95
N PHE A 36 15.24 5.70 16.81
CA PHE A 36 16.00 5.94 15.57
C PHE A 36 16.24 7.42 15.27
N ALA A 37 15.63 8.34 16.04
CA ALA A 37 15.65 9.76 15.76
C ALA A 37 17.01 10.46 15.98
N ALA A 38 18.04 9.77 16.49
CA ALA A 38 19.34 10.34 16.76
C ALA A 38 20.49 9.50 16.18
N GLY A 39 21.20 10.04 15.16
CA GLY A 39 22.57 9.63 14.84
C GLY A 39 22.80 8.74 13.60
N GLY A 40 21.80 8.52 12.73
CA GLY A 40 21.97 7.81 11.45
C GLY A 40 22.27 8.71 10.26
N THR A 41 22.74 8.13 9.14
CA THR A 41 22.79 8.85 7.85
C THR A 41 21.36 9.16 7.36
N PRO A 42 21.16 10.13 6.44
CA PRO A 42 19.84 10.44 5.90
C PRO A 42 19.09 9.22 5.34
N GLU A 43 19.81 8.29 4.69
CA GLU A 43 19.24 7.05 4.13
C GLU A 43 18.82 6.07 5.23
N GLN A 44 19.59 5.98 6.32
CA GLN A 44 19.24 5.15 7.47
C GLN A 44 18.02 5.68 8.21
N ILE A 45 17.93 7.01 8.37
CA ILE A 45 16.73 7.67 8.92
C ILE A 45 15.54 7.42 8.00
N GLY A 46 15.71 7.58 6.69
CA GLY A 46 14.67 7.31 5.70
C GLY A 46 14.15 5.88 5.73
N ALA A 47 15.04 4.89 5.84
CA ALA A 47 14.65 3.48 5.97
C ALA A 47 13.93 3.20 7.30
N ALA A 48 14.41 3.77 8.41
CA ALA A 48 13.72 3.67 9.70
C ALA A 48 12.31 4.26 9.62
N ARG A 49 12.16 5.44 8.98
CA ARG A 49 10.86 6.04 8.80
C ARG A 49 9.93 5.23 7.91
N PHE A 50 10.46 4.69 6.81
CA PHE A 50 9.70 3.84 5.90
C PHE A 50 9.08 2.62 6.62
N VAL A 51 9.80 2.07 7.60
CA VAL A 51 9.36 0.89 8.36
C VAL A 51 8.49 1.25 9.56
N PHE A 52 8.82 2.32 10.29
CA PHE A 52 8.29 2.56 11.64
C PHE A 52 7.57 3.90 11.83
N ASP A 53 7.69 4.88 10.95
CA ASP A 53 7.08 6.20 11.16
C ASP A 53 5.57 6.13 11.01
N ASP A 54 4.87 6.82 11.90
CA ASP A 54 3.42 6.95 11.83
C ASP A 54 2.96 8.16 11.02
N PHE A 55 3.85 9.09 10.69
CA PHE A 55 3.52 10.28 9.90
C PHE A 55 2.36 11.12 10.48
N GLY A 56 2.10 11.03 11.80
CA GLY A 56 0.97 11.65 12.49
C GLY A 56 -0.31 10.80 12.48
N GLY A 57 -0.26 9.58 11.95
CA GLY A 57 -1.37 8.65 11.77
C GLY A 57 -1.87 7.96 13.04
N LEU A 58 -1.34 8.34 14.20
CA LEU A 58 -1.77 7.85 15.51
C LEU A 58 -2.49 8.98 16.25
N SER A 59 -3.77 9.14 15.97
CA SER A 59 -4.60 10.16 16.61
C SER A 59 -6.04 9.72 16.78
N THR A 60 -6.78 10.46 17.61
CA THR A 60 -8.24 10.29 17.75
C THR A 60 -8.99 10.44 16.44
N ASP A 61 -8.51 11.25 15.49
CA ASP A 61 -9.19 11.46 14.21
C ASP A 61 -9.01 10.25 13.29
N THR A 62 -7.79 9.71 13.24
CA THR A 62 -7.52 8.50 12.47
C THR A 62 -8.26 7.29 13.04
N LEU A 63 -8.52 7.24 14.36
CA LEU A 63 -9.33 6.20 15.00
C LEU A 63 -10.80 6.20 14.56
N GLU A 64 -11.31 7.33 14.05
CA GLU A 64 -12.69 7.40 13.54
C GLU A 64 -12.82 6.76 12.15
N THR A 65 -11.70 6.48 11.46
CA THR A 65 -11.70 6.06 10.06
C THR A 65 -10.79 4.85 9.77
N ASN A 66 -9.50 4.93 10.02
CA ASN A 66 -8.48 3.98 9.55
C ASN A 66 -7.73 3.26 10.69
N ALA A 67 -7.38 4.00 11.75
CA ALA A 67 -6.62 3.45 12.86
C ALA A 67 -7.49 2.54 13.73
N LEU A 68 -6.85 1.57 14.39
CA LEU A 68 -7.52 0.58 15.22
C LEU A 68 -7.08 0.71 16.68
N PRO A 69 -8.00 0.50 17.66
CA PRO A 69 -7.61 0.23 19.04
C PRO A 69 -6.96 -1.17 19.08
N TRP A 70 -5.64 -1.21 18.93
CA TRP A 70 -4.88 -2.41 18.53
C TRP A 70 -5.27 -3.62 19.37
N LYS A 71 -5.05 -3.53 20.69
CA LYS A 71 -5.27 -4.64 21.63
C LYS A 71 -6.71 -5.13 21.64
N LEU A 72 -7.69 -4.24 21.50
CA LEU A 72 -9.10 -4.62 21.43
C LEU A 72 -9.39 -5.37 20.13
N ALA A 73 -9.01 -4.79 18.99
CA ALA A 73 -9.34 -5.31 17.67
C ALA A 73 -8.71 -6.69 17.43
N THR A 74 -7.44 -6.85 17.79
CA THR A 74 -6.70 -8.12 17.63
C THR A 74 -7.13 -9.18 18.64
N THR A 75 -7.47 -8.81 19.87
CA THR A 75 -8.01 -9.78 20.85
C THR A 75 -9.39 -10.27 20.39
N ALA A 76 -10.24 -9.38 19.86
CA ALA A 76 -11.51 -9.78 19.28
C ALA A 76 -11.31 -10.77 18.11
N LEU A 77 -10.35 -10.48 17.23
CA LEU A 77 -10.00 -11.38 16.12
C LEU A 77 -9.56 -12.77 16.60
N VAL A 78 -8.69 -12.83 17.62
CA VAL A 78 -8.23 -14.10 18.22
C VAL A 78 -9.40 -14.88 18.83
N LEU A 79 -10.25 -14.22 19.64
CA LEU A 79 -11.40 -14.87 20.27
C LEU A 79 -12.44 -15.34 19.26
N ALA A 80 -12.64 -14.61 18.16
CA ALA A 80 -13.61 -14.98 17.14
C ALA A 80 -13.17 -16.19 16.29
N ASN A 81 -11.87 -16.41 16.15
CA ASN A 81 -11.30 -17.52 15.38
C ASN A 81 -11.05 -18.77 16.24
N ALA A 82 -10.83 -18.60 17.55
CA ALA A 82 -10.58 -19.70 18.47
C ALA A 82 -11.28 -19.44 19.83
N PRO A 83 -12.62 -19.55 19.92
CA PRO A 83 -13.40 -19.10 21.08
C PRO A 83 -13.10 -19.85 22.38
N ASP A 84 -12.58 -21.07 22.26
CA ASP A 84 -12.27 -21.98 23.37
C ASP A 84 -10.77 -22.09 23.66
N ALA A 85 -9.92 -21.50 22.81
CA ALA A 85 -8.47 -21.50 23.02
C ALA A 85 -8.05 -20.32 23.91
N ALA A 86 -6.99 -20.52 24.70
CA ALA A 86 -6.34 -19.42 25.39
C ALA A 86 -5.77 -18.43 24.35
N PRO A 87 -6.03 -17.11 24.48
CA PRO A 87 -5.39 -16.11 23.64
C PRO A 87 -3.87 -16.21 23.77
N ALA A 88 -3.18 -16.35 22.64
CA ALA A 88 -1.73 -16.45 22.58
C ALA A 88 -1.17 -15.61 21.40
N PRO A 89 0.01 -14.99 21.54
CA PRO A 89 0.63 -14.20 20.47
C PRO A 89 0.78 -14.97 19.15
N GLU A 90 1.06 -16.27 19.20
CA GLU A 90 1.22 -17.15 18.04
C GLU A 90 -0.09 -17.31 17.27
N THR A 91 -1.23 -17.36 17.98
CA THR A 91 -2.56 -17.40 17.38
C THR A 91 -2.86 -16.11 16.64
N LEU A 92 -2.50 -14.96 17.22
CA LEU A 92 -2.63 -13.66 16.54
C LEU A 92 -1.74 -13.58 15.30
N ARG A 93 -0.46 -13.99 15.42
CA ARG A 93 0.48 -14.00 14.29
C ARG A 93 -0.05 -14.83 13.13
N ARG A 94 -0.60 -16.02 13.41
CA ARG A 94 -1.24 -16.88 12.40
C ARG A 94 -2.45 -16.19 11.75
N ALA A 95 -3.35 -15.62 12.56
CA ALA A 95 -4.53 -14.94 12.07
C ALA A 95 -4.19 -13.73 11.18
N LEU A 96 -3.19 -12.93 11.55
CA LEU A 96 -2.76 -11.78 10.73
C LEU A 96 -2.06 -12.25 9.45
N ARG A 97 -1.28 -13.32 9.51
CA ARG A 97 -0.62 -13.91 8.33
C ARG A 97 -1.61 -14.40 7.27
N GLU A 98 -2.81 -14.84 7.66
CA GLU A 98 -3.88 -15.18 6.71
C GLU A 98 -4.22 -14.02 5.78
N PHE A 99 -4.13 -12.77 6.25
CA PHE A 99 -4.37 -11.56 5.46
C PHE A 99 -3.11 -10.99 4.79
N GLY A 100 -2.00 -11.73 4.77
CA GLY A 100 -0.76 -11.33 4.12
C GLY A 100 0.09 -10.35 4.91
N PHE A 101 -0.19 -10.14 6.20
CA PHE A 101 0.73 -9.43 7.10
C PHE A 101 1.98 -10.28 7.36
N ILE A 102 3.15 -9.65 7.36
CA ILE A 102 4.45 -10.34 7.41
C ILE A 102 5.11 -10.10 8.78
N TYR A 103 5.57 -11.18 9.41
CA TYR A 103 6.53 -11.15 10.50
C TYR A 103 7.87 -11.64 9.94
N PRO A 104 8.77 -10.73 9.53
CA PRO A 104 9.94 -11.13 8.77
C PRO A 104 11.03 -11.73 9.67
N ASP A 105 11.74 -12.73 9.16
CA ASP A 105 12.99 -13.25 9.76
C ASP A 105 14.16 -12.27 9.58
N GLY A 106 14.00 -11.30 8.67
CA GLY A 106 14.95 -10.22 8.45
C GLY A 106 14.62 -9.40 7.20
N ILE A 107 15.15 -8.19 7.15
CA ILE A 107 15.07 -7.27 6.01
C ILE A 107 16.41 -7.30 5.28
N LEU A 108 16.42 -7.78 4.04
CA LEU A 108 17.65 -8.04 3.28
C LEU A 108 18.40 -6.76 2.85
N ASN A 109 17.67 -5.69 2.56
CA ASN A 109 18.22 -4.39 2.18
C ASN A 109 18.18 -3.37 3.32
N TRP A 110 18.23 -3.83 4.58
CA TRP A 110 18.28 -2.95 5.74
C TRP A 110 19.63 -2.22 5.83
N PRO A 111 19.66 -0.88 5.93
CA PRO A 111 20.92 -0.12 5.86
C PRO A 111 21.66 0.01 7.19
N LEU A 112 21.11 -0.53 8.29
CA LEU A 112 21.76 -0.52 9.61
C LEU A 112 22.33 -1.90 9.94
N ALA A 113 23.43 -1.92 10.69
CA ALA A 113 24.11 -3.17 11.07
C ALA A 113 23.23 -4.11 11.90
N GLN A 114 22.37 -3.55 12.76
CA GLN A 114 21.44 -4.31 13.58
C GLN A 114 20.09 -4.45 12.88
N GLN A 115 19.65 -5.70 12.68
CA GLN A 115 18.29 -6.00 12.20
C GLN A 115 17.26 -5.56 13.23
N PRO A 116 16.13 -4.98 12.80
CA PRO A 116 15.07 -4.61 13.71
C PRO A 116 14.28 -5.83 14.19
N GLY A 117 13.76 -5.75 15.42
CA GLY A 117 12.81 -6.72 15.96
C GLY A 117 11.36 -6.31 15.69
N PHE A 118 10.47 -7.30 15.60
CA PHE A 118 9.05 -7.10 15.31
C PHE A 118 8.16 -7.81 16.34
N ASP A 119 7.50 -7.03 17.20
CA ASP A 119 6.42 -7.48 18.07
C ASP A 119 5.08 -7.55 17.32
N LYS A 120 4.88 -6.64 16.36
CA LYS A 120 3.75 -6.54 15.44
C LYS A 120 4.20 -6.81 14.00
N PRO A 121 3.28 -7.07 13.05
CA PRO A 121 3.68 -7.29 11.67
C PRO A 121 4.38 -6.06 11.09
N LEU A 122 5.29 -6.30 10.16
CA LEU A 122 6.00 -5.26 9.41
C LEU A 122 5.00 -4.27 8.81
N GLY A 123 5.22 -2.98 9.08
CA GLY A 123 4.36 -1.90 8.61
C GLY A 123 3.08 -1.67 9.43
N ILE A 124 2.83 -2.41 10.51
CA ILE A 124 1.89 -1.97 11.54
C ILE A 124 2.63 -1.03 12.50
N VAL A 125 2.29 0.25 12.43
CA VAL A 125 2.84 1.27 13.34
C VAL A 125 1.89 1.47 14.51
N SER A 126 2.42 1.66 15.72
CA SER A 126 1.61 1.77 16.92
C SER A 126 2.21 2.65 18.00
N GLY A 127 1.33 3.25 18.80
CA GLY A 127 1.70 4.15 19.88
C GLY A 127 0.53 4.40 20.83
N ASN A 128 0.86 4.86 22.03
CA ASN A 128 -0.15 5.25 23.02
C ASN A 128 -0.71 6.62 22.67
N VAL A 129 -2.03 6.69 22.48
CA VAL A 129 -2.80 7.93 22.35
C VAL A 129 -3.52 8.17 23.68
N GLY A 130 -3.45 9.39 24.21
CA GLY A 130 -4.04 9.66 25.51
C GLY A 130 -3.99 11.10 25.98
N ARG A 131 -4.65 11.37 27.10
CA ARG A 131 -4.64 12.66 27.81
C ARG A 131 -4.90 12.45 29.29
N ASP A 132 -4.54 13.43 30.11
CA ASP A 132 -4.63 13.30 31.57
C ASP A 132 -6.01 13.61 32.15
N LEU A 133 -6.84 14.42 31.48
CA LEU A 133 -8.16 14.84 31.97
C LEU A 133 -9.25 14.82 30.87
N PRO A 134 -10.26 13.93 30.96
CA PRO A 134 -10.26 12.69 31.74
C PRO A 134 -9.10 11.79 31.33
N ARG A 135 -8.58 10.98 32.26
CA ARG A 135 -7.49 10.06 31.98
C ARG A 135 -7.92 9.04 30.93
N ILE A 136 -7.29 9.11 29.75
CA ILE A 136 -7.51 8.25 28.60
C ILE A 136 -6.13 7.77 28.16
N ARG A 137 -6.00 6.46 27.95
CA ARG A 137 -4.80 5.85 27.38
C ARG A 137 -5.23 4.68 26.52
N LEU A 138 -4.74 4.62 25.29
CA LEU A 138 -5.11 3.58 24.34
C LEU A 138 -3.95 3.33 23.39
N GLU A 139 -3.51 2.08 23.24
CA GLU A 139 -2.64 1.73 22.13
C GLU A 139 -3.43 1.76 20.82
N VAL A 140 -3.02 2.65 19.93
CA VAL A 140 -3.58 2.81 18.59
C VAL A 140 -2.58 2.26 17.59
N SER A 141 -3.07 1.60 16.56
CA SER A 141 -2.27 1.14 15.43
C SER A 141 -2.80 1.64 14.11
N ASN A 142 -1.91 1.84 13.15
CA ASN A 142 -2.25 2.19 11.77
C ASN A 142 -1.32 1.47 10.77
N LEU A 143 -1.63 1.57 9.48
CA LEU A 143 -0.79 1.04 8.39
C LEU A 143 0.29 2.06 8.02
N GLY A 144 1.57 1.66 8.07
CA GLY A 144 2.71 2.40 7.54
C GLY A 144 3.10 1.95 6.12
N CYS A 145 4.11 2.60 5.53
CA CYS A 145 4.55 2.35 4.15
C CYS A 145 4.95 0.88 3.91
N ALA A 146 5.70 0.29 4.85
CA ALA A 146 6.20 -1.08 4.74
C ALA A 146 5.11 -2.16 4.74
N ALA A 147 3.87 -1.87 5.15
CA ALA A 147 2.79 -2.88 5.11
C ALA A 147 2.49 -3.27 3.66
N CYS A 148 2.46 -2.26 2.79
CA CYS A 148 2.21 -2.42 1.36
C CYS A 148 3.53 -2.57 0.58
N HIS A 149 4.58 -1.83 0.94
CA HIS A 149 5.81 -1.73 0.15
C HIS A 149 7.00 -2.47 0.79
N ALA A 150 6.74 -3.60 1.44
CA ALA A 150 7.78 -4.57 1.76
C ALA A 150 7.28 -6.00 1.52
N GLY A 151 7.62 -6.55 0.36
CA GLY A 151 7.24 -7.90 -0.05
C GLY A 151 8.22 -8.98 0.42
N VAL A 152 7.73 -10.22 0.47
CA VAL A 152 8.59 -11.40 0.66
C VAL A 152 9.55 -11.57 -0.51
N THR A 153 10.72 -12.10 -0.24
CA THR A 153 11.67 -12.51 -1.29
C THR A 153 11.51 -13.99 -1.61
N TYR A 154 12.03 -14.41 -2.77
CA TYR A 154 11.87 -15.76 -3.29
C TYR A 154 13.21 -16.46 -3.47
N GLY A 155 13.24 -17.77 -3.22
CA GLY A 155 14.41 -18.64 -3.44
C GLY A 155 14.62 -18.96 -4.93
N LYS A 156 15.71 -19.66 -5.24
CA LYS A 156 16.04 -20.08 -6.63
C LYS A 156 15.00 -21.00 -7.26
N ASP A 157 14.18 -21.63 -6.43
CA ASP A 157 13.07 -22.53 -6.78
C ASP A 157 11.72 -21.81 -6.87
N GLY A 158 11.68 -20.49 -6.73
CA GLY A 158 10.47 -19.70 -6.74
C GLY A 158 9.66 -19.76 -5.46
N GLN A 159 10.14 -20.46 -4.41
CA GLN A 159 9.44 -20.52 -3.14
C GLN A 159 9.62 -19.23 -2.33
N PRO A 160 8.56 -18.72 -1.67
CA PRO A 160 8.67 -17.56 -0.81
C PRO A 160 9.55 -17.88 0.40
N THR A 161 10.38 -16.92 0.79
CA THR A 161 11.21 -17.01 1.99
C THR A 161 10.57 -16.25 3.16
N GLY A 162 11.09 -16.43 4.38
CA GLY A 162 10.70 -15.61 5.54
C GLY A 162 11.32 -14.21 5.56
N LYS A 163 12.12 -13.84 4.55
CA LYS A 163 12.81 -12.55 4.47
C LYS A 163 12.09 -11.59 3.53
N VAL A 164 12.19 -10.29 3.81
CA VAL A 164 11.56 -9.24 3.02
C VAL A 164 12.59 -8.30 2.38
N TRP A 165 12.12 -7.53 1.40
CA TRP A 165 12.87 -6.45 0.77
C TRP A 165 12.02 -5.18 0.80
N LEU A 166 12.54 -4.10 1.42
CA LEU A 166 11.86 -2.80 1.43
C LEU A 166 11.82 -2.27 0.01
N GLY A 167 10.67 -1.81 -0.47
CA GLY A 167 10.43 -1.38 -1.84
C GLY A 167 9.52 -2.35 -2.59
N LEU A 168 9.75 -3.66 -2.44
CA LEU A 168 8.93 -4.69 -3.09
C LEU A 168 7.46 -4.58 -2.68
N PRO A 169 6.51 -4.83 -3.60
CA PRO A 169 5.10 -4.86 -3.24
C PRO A 169 4.78 -6.11 -2.40
N ASN A 170 3.98 -5.93 -1.35
CA ASN A 170 3.35 -7.03 -0.65
C ASN A 170 2.13 -7.52 -1.46
N THR A 171 2.37 -8.40 -2.42
CA THR A 171 1.36 -8.95 -3.33
C THR A 171 0.34 -9.87 -2.65
N SER A 172 0.47 -10.08 -1.33
CA SER A 172 -0.41 -10.94 -0.54
C SER A 172 -1.27 -10.19 0.48
N LEU A 173 -1.00 -8.89 0.69
CA LEU A 173 -1.76 -8.07 1.64
C LEU A 173 -3.23 -7.97 1.22
N ASN A 174 -4.14 -8.47 2.05
CA ASN A 174 -5.58 -8.46 1.82
C ASN A 174 -6.29 -7.57 2.85
N LEU A 175 -6.24 -6.25 2.61
CA LEU A 175 -6.88 -5.26 3.49
C LEU A 175 -8.40 -5.40 3.55
N ASP A 176 -9.03 -5.78 2.44
CA ASP A 176 -10.47 -6.01 2.37
C ASP A 176 -10.89 -7.16 3.29
N GLY A 177 -10.21 -8.29 3.19
CA GLY A 177 -10.41 -9.44 4.07
C GLY A 177 -10.15 -9.11 5.53
N PHE A 178 -9.06 -8.38 5.82
CA PHE A 178 -8.70 -8.01 7.20
C PHE A 178 -9.76 -7.13 7.86
N VAL A 179 -10.18 -6.05 7.20
CA VAL A 179 -11.19 -5.12 7.74
C VAL A 179 -12.52 -5.84 7.98
N ASN A 180 -12.95 -6.68 7.04
CA ASN A 180 -14.14 -7.51 7.20
C ASN A 180 -14.01 -8.50 8.38
N ALA A 181 -12.86 -9.15 8.52
CA ALA A 181 -12.63 -10.11 9.60
C ALA A 181 -12.65 -9.43 10.98
N VAL A 182 -12.02 -8.28 11.14
CA VAL A 182 -12.05 -7.50 12.39
C VAL A 182 -13.47 -7.06 12.72
N TYR A 183 -14.22 -6.53 11.73
CA TYR A 183 -15.62 -6.15 11.92
C TYR A 183 -16.48 -7.32 12.40
N GLN A 184 -16.39 -8.47 11.72
CA GLN A 184 -17.14 -9.67 12.10
C GLN A 184 -16.69 -10.21 13.45
N ALA A 185 -15.40 -10.14 13.78
CA ALA A 185 -14.88 -10.57 15.06
C ALA A 185 -15.46 -9.74 16.22
N VAL A 186 -15.41 -8.41 16.12
CA VAL A 186 -16.03 -7.50 17.10
C VAL A 186 -17.53 -7.79 17.22
N LYS A 187 -18.23 -7.93 16.09
CA LYS A 187 -19.67 -8.25 16.07
C LYS A 187 -20.00 -9.56 16.79
N ARG A 188 -19.15 -10.59 16.67
CA ARG A 188 -19.33 -11.88 17.35
C ARG A 188 -19.10 -11.80 18.85
N VAL A 189 -18.07 -11.06 19.29
CA VAL A 189 -17.73 -10.96 20.72
C VAL A 189 -18.53 -9.88 21.45
N LYS A 190 -19.35 -9.08 20.74
CA LYS A 190 -20.04 -7.91 21.31
C LYS A 190 -20.96 -8.23 22.49
N SER A 191 -21.51 -9.45 22.55
CA SER A 191 -22.44 -9.88 23.60
C SER A 191 -21.77 -10.20 24.93
N ASP A 192 -20.44 -10.38 24.95
CA ASP A 192 -19.67 -10.71 26.16
C ASP A 192 -18.41 -9.83 26.25
N PRO A 193 -18.57 -8.54 26.61
CA PRO A 193 -17.45 -7.62 26.74
C PRO A 193 -16.48 -7.99 27.86
N ASP A 194 -16.96 -8.64 28.94
CA ASP A 194 -16.10 -9.01 30.06
C ASP A 194 -15.13 -10.14 29.65
N LYS A 195 -15.57 -11.12 28.83
CA LYS A 195 -14.66 -12.12 28.23
C LYS A 195 -13.58 -11.46 27.36
N LEU A 196 -13.96 -10.47 26.53
CA LEU A 196 -13.00 -9.73 25.70
C LEU A 196 -11.99 -8.95 26.57
N LEU A 197 -12.47 -8.18 27.54
CA LEU A 197 -11.62 -7.37 28.42
C LEU A 197 -10.69 -8.23 29.29
N ALA A 198 -11.14 -9.41 29.72
CA ALA A 198 -10.31 -10.37 30.47
C ALA A 198 -9.25 -11.07 29.60
N ALA A 199 -9.49 -11.18 28.28
CA ALA A 199 -8.56 -11.76 27.33
C ALA A 199 -7.42 -10.79 26.95
N ILE A 200 -7.68 -9.48 26.95
CA ILE A 200 -6.68 -8.47 26.56
C ILE A 200 -5.37 -8.60 27.35
N PRO A 201 -5.35 -8.63 28.71
CA PRO A 201 -4.11 -8.77 29.47
C PRO A 201 -3.44 -10.14 29.33
N ARG A 202 -4.16 -11.17 28.90
CA ARG A 202 -3.57 -12.49 28.63
C ARG A 202 -2.78 -12.48 27.33
N LEU A 203 -3.29 -11.78 26.32
CA LEU A 203 -2.61 -11.59 25.04
C LEU A 203 -1.52 -10.50 25.12
N TYR A 204 -1.75 -9.47 25.95
CA TYR A 204 -0.90 -8.29 26.13
C TYR A 204 -0.64 -8.03 27.62
N PRO A 205 0.32 -8.72 28.25
CA PRO A 205 0.59 -8.61 29.70
C PRO A 205 0.98 -7.21 30.19
N ASP A 206 1.43 -6.33 29.29
CA ASP A 206 1.81 -4.95 29.54
C ASP A 206 0.62 -3.96 29.51
N THR A 207 -0.61 -4.45 29.31
CA THR A 207 -1.82 -3.62 29.29
C THR A 207 -2.06 -2.96 30.64
N SER A 208 -2.04 -1.63 30.65
CA SER A 208 -2.28 -0.85 31.87
C SER A 208 -3.75 -0.87 32.31
N ALA A 209 -4.00 -0.67 33.60
CA ALA A 209 -5.35 -0.50 34.13
C ALA A 209 -6.09 0.70 33.51
N ASP A 210 -5.36 1.79 33.23
CA ASP A 210 -5.90 2.98 32.57
C ASP A 210 -6.36 2.67 31.13
N GLU A 211 -5.62 1.81 30.41
CA GLU A 211 -6.00 1.36 29.07
C GLU A 211 -7.26 0.48 29.08
N LEU A 212 -7.34 -0.49 30.00
CA LEU A 212 -8.55 -1.31 30.15
C LEU A 212 -9.77 -0.45 30.54
N ALA A 213 -9.59 0.51 31.46
CA ALA A 213 -10.64 1.44 31.85
C ALA A 213 -11.07 2.33 30.68
N THR A 214 -10.11 2.78 29.87
CA THR A 214 -10.37 3.56 28.65
C THR A 214 -11.18 2.76 27.65
N ILE A 215 -10.79 1.51 27.40
CA ILE A 215 -11.49 0.61 26.49
C ILE A 215 -12.92 0.38 26.98
N ARG A 216 -13.09 -0.02 28.26
CA ARG A 216 -14.40 -0.32 28.85
C ARG A 216 -15.34 0.88 28.84
N ARG A 217 -14.85 2.06 29.23
CA ARG A 217 -15.69 3.24 29.47
C ARG A 217 -15.93 4.10 28.22
N PHE A 218 -14.95 4.20 27.33
CA PHE A 218 -14.99 5.17 26.22
C PHE A 218 -15.00 4.51 24.85
N VAL A 219 -14.19 3.47 24.62
CA VAL A 219 -14.07 2.85 23.29
C VAL A 219 -15.22 1.88 23.03
N TRP A 220 -15.47 0.94 23.95
CA TRP A 220 -16.39 -0.16 23.74
C TRP A 220 -17.85 0.28 23.48
N PRO A 221 -18.45 1.22 24.24
CA PRO A 221 -19.82 1.66 23.97
C PRO A 221 -19.99 2.31 22.58
N ARG A 222 -18.99 3.09 22.15
CA ARG A 222 -18.99 3.73 20.82
C ARG A 222 -18.82 2.71 19.72
N LEU A 223 -17.94 1.74 19.91
CA LEU A 223 -17.71 0.65 18.97
C LEU A 223 -18.98 -0.20 18.78
N VAL A 224 -19.62 -0.64 19.88
CA VAL A 224 -20.87 -1.43 19.80
C VAL A 224 -21.96 -0.65 19.05
N LYS A 225 -22.16 0.64 19.41
CA LYS A 225 -23.11 1.51 18.70
C LYS A 225 -22.79 1.57 17.20
N ARG A 226 -21.53 1.73 16.82
CA ARG A 226 -21.10 1.76 15.41
C ARG A 226 -21.34 0.43 14.71
N ILE A 227 -21.07 -0.70 15.35
CA ILE A 227 -21.34 -2.04 14.81
C ILE A 227 -22.84 -2.23 14.56
N ASP A 228 -23.70 -1.84 15.51
CA ASP A 228 -25.16 -1.97 15.35
C ASP A 228 -25.68 -1.08 14.21
N GLU A 229 -25.14 0.13 14.11
CA GLU A 229 -25.41 1.06 13.01
C GLU A 229 -24.99 0.54 11.63
N LEU A 230 -23.88 -0.20 11.53
CA LEU A 230 -23.40 -0.82 10.29
C LEU A 230 -24.21 -2.07 9.96
N ALA A 231 -24.51 -2.90 10.95
CA ALA A 231 -25.38 -4.07 10.79
C ALA A 231 -26.78 -3.69 10.29
N ALA A 232 -27.31 -2.54 10.74
CA ALA A 232 -28.56 -1.99 10.23
C ALA A 232 -28.45 -1.38 8.81
N ARG A 233 -27.24 -1.04 8.35
CA ARG A 233 -26.95 -0.34 7.09
C ARG A 233 -26.06 -1.18 6.16
N GLY A 234 -26.54 -2.36 5.80
CA GLY A 234 -25.91 -3.23 4.79
C GLY A 234 -24.86 -4.22 5.32
N ASP A 235 -24.60 -4.21 6.64
CA ASP A 235 -23.72 -5.18 7.33
C ASP A 235 -22.29 -5.30 6.77
N ALA A 236 -21.75 -4.16 6.34
CA ALA A 236 -20.38 -4.05 5.83
C ALA A 236 -19.63 -2.93 6.58
N PRO A 237 -18.32 -3.10 6.87
CA PRO A 237 -17.53 -2.08 7.58
C PRO A 237 -17.23 -0.85 6.73
N LEU A 238 -17.14 -1.02 5.41
CA LEU A 238 -16.87 0.03 4.44
C LEU A 238 -17.89 -0.04 3.31
N PRO A 239 -18.26 1.11 2.72
CA PRO A 239 -19.17 1.16 1.56
C PRO A 239 -18.48 0.81 0.23
N PHE A 240 -17.21 0.40 0.25
CA PHE A 240 -16.40 0.05 -0.91
C PHE A 240 -15.44 -1.10 -0.57
N SER A 241 -14.91 -1.77 -1.61
CA SER A 241 -13.86 -2.77 -1.43
C SER A 241 -12.48 -2.12 -1.42
N ASN A 242 -11.60 -2.57 -0.53
CA ASN A 242 -10.19 -2.13 -0.52
C ASN A 242 -9.36 -2.72 -1.67
N GLY A 243 -9.91 -3.66 -2.45
CA GLY A 243 -9.20 -4.37 -3.52
C GLY A 243 -9.01 -5.86 -3.23
N ALA A 244 -8.46 -6.59 -4.20
CA ALA A 244 -7.97 -7.94 -4.01
C ALA A 244 -6.62 -7.96 -3.23
N ALA A 245 -6.11 -9.14 -2.89
CA ALA A 245 -4.79 -9.27 -2.29
C ALA A 245 -3.72 -8.62 -3.19
N GLY A 246 -2.82 -7.83 -2.59
CA GLY A 246 -1.79 -7.10 -3.32
C GLY A 246 -2.27 -5.84 -4.05
N SER A 247 -3.48 -5.36 -3.76
CA SER A 247 -4.04 -4.14 -4.36
C SER A 247 -4.67 -3.21 -3.32
N THR A 248 -4.83 -1.94 -3.69
CA THR A 248 -5.46 -0.92 -2.84
C THR A 248 -6.46 -0.10 -3.65
N ASN A 249 -7.52 0.36 -2.99
CA ASN A 249 -8.53 1.26 -3.57
C ASN A 249 -8.40 2.67 -2.99
N GLY A 250 -7.24 3.29 -3.22
CA GLY A 250 -6.92 4.62 -2.68
C GLY A 250 -7.89 5.71 -3.13
N VAL A 251 -8.48 5.60 -4.32
CA VAL A 251 -9.46 6.60 -4.82
C VAL A 251 -10.78 6.53 -4.06
N ALA A 252 -11.32 5.34 -3.79
CA ALA A 252 -12.54 5.19 -3.02
C ALA A 252 -12.32 5.61 -1.56
N ALA A 253 -11.18 5.22 -0.97
CA ALA A 253 -10.79 5.65 0.37
C ALA A 253 -10.67 7.18 0.45
N LEU A 254 -10.08 7.83 -0.55
CA LEU A 254 -9.98 9.29 -0.60
C LEU A 254 -11.34 9.97 -0.74
N LYS A 255 -12.22 9.46 -1.63
CA LYS A 255 -13.60 9.94 -1.75
C LYS A 255 -14.36 9.78 -0.43
N PHE A 256 -14.15 8.67 0.28
CA PHE A 256 -14.74 8.45 1.59
C PHE A 256 -14.29 9.50 2.61
N GLN A 257 -12.98 9.80 2.67
CA GLN A 257 -12.43 10.84 3.54
C GLN A 257 -12.96 12.26 3.22
N PHE A 258 -13.26 12.54 1.96
CA PHE A 258 -13.89 13.80 1.55
C PHE A 258 -15.42 13.79 1.56
N HIS A 259 -16.05 12.70 2.00
CA HIS A 259 -17.51 12.51 1.98
C HIS A 259 -18.14 12.65 0.57
N LEU A 260 -17.41 12.20 -0.45
CA LEU A 260 -17.81 12.25 -1.87
C LEU A 260 -18.24 10.90 -2.44
N LEU A 261 -18.17 9.82 -1.66
CA LEU A 261 -18.43 8.49 -2.19
C LEU A 261 -19.93 8.28 -2.46
N SER A 262 -20.32 8.34 -3.73
CA SER A 262 -21.53 7.72 -4.27
C SER A 262 -21.26 6.24 -4.51
N GLY A 263 -22.19 5.34 -4.13
CA GLY A 263 -22.03 3.90 -4.42
C GLY A 263 -21.95 3.60 -5.92
N GLY A 264 -21.48 2.40 -6.32
CA GLY A 264 -21.41 1.96 -7.72
C GLY A 264 -19.99 1.90 -8.30
N ALA A 265 -19.85 2.16 -9.62
CA ALA A 265 -18.57 2.07 -10.35
C ALA A 265 -17.49 3.04 -9.82
N ASP A 266 -17.91 4.16 -9.20
CA ASP A 266 -17.03 5.14 -8.53
C ASP A 266 -16.16 4.52 -7.42
N ALA A 267 -16.53 3.33 -6.93
CA ALA A 267 -15.88 2.62 -5.85
C ALA A 267 -14.99 1.45 -6.32
N SER A 268 -14.74 1.27 -7.63
CA SER A 268 -14.02 0.09 -8.17
C SER A 268 -12.67 0.42 -8.83
N GLY A 269 -12.10 1.59 -8.55
CA GLY A 269 -10.81 2.03 -9.10
C GLY A 269 -9.59 1.52 -8.33
N SER A 270 -9.50 0.22 -8.03
CA SER A 270 -8.34 -0.35 -7.33
C SER A 270 -7.10 -0.42 -8.23
N THR A 271 -5.92 -0.35 -7.62
CA THR A 271 -4.64 -0.61 -8.30
C THR A 271 -3.81 -1.62 -7.53
N SER A 272 -3.04 -2.45 -8.23
CA SER A 272 -1.98 -3.27 -7.63
C SER A 272 -0.97 -2.37 -6.91
N ILE A 273 -0.38 -2.88 -5.83
CA ILE A 273 0.69 -2.17 -5.13
C ILE A 273 1.91 -2.16 -6.06
N PRO A 274 2.46 -0.99 -6.42
CA PRO A 274 3.59 -0.93 -7.33
C PRO A 274 4.90 -1.25 -6.62
N GLU A 275 5.84 -1.74 -7.41
CA GLU A 275 7.26 -1.74 -7.05
C GLU A 275 7.82 -0.30 -7.03
N LEU A 276 8.71 -0.04 -6.07
CA LEU A 276 9.27 1.30 -5.82
C LEU A 276 10.60 1.57 -6.54
N GLY A 277 11.08 0.62 -7.34
CA GLY A 277 12.33 0.74 -8.10
C GLY A 277 12.30 1.93 -9.06
N ASP A 278 13.36 2.74 -9.04
CA ASP A 278 13.56 3.89 -9.93
C ASP A 278 12.39 4.91 -9.93
N ARG A 279 11.63 4.99 -8.83
CA ARG A 279 10.45 5.86 -8.71
C ARG A 279 10.80 7.35 -8.83
N GLN A 280 12.03 7.72 -8.49
CA GLN A 280 12.60 9.06 -8.66
C GLN A 280 12.64 9.53 -10.11
N LEU A 281 12.42 8.65 -11.11
CA LEU A 281 12.33 9.04 -12.52
C LEU A 281 10.90 9.41 -12.95
N ARG A 282 9.90 9.26 -12.08
CA ARG A 282 8.52 9.58 -12.43
C ARG A 282 8.16 11.05 -12.20
N SER A 283 7.60 11.73 -13.19
CA SER A 283 7.07 13.10 -13.04
C SER A 283 5.65 13.14 -12.48
N SER A 284 4.93 12.01 -12.50
CA SER A 284 3.63 11.84 -11.83
C SER A 284 3.49 10.48 -11.16
N LEU A 285 2.64 10.39 -10.12
CA LEU A 285 2.39 9.17 -9.35
C LEU A 285 1.03 8.53 -9.63
N LEU A 286 0.92 7.25 -9.23
CA LEU A 286 -0.12 6.26 -9.59
C LEU A 286 -0.12 5.85 -11.07
N TYR A 287 -0.83 4.77 -11.39
CA TYR A 287 -0.84 4.19 -12.74
C TYR A 287 -1.46 5.12 -13.78
N ASP A 288 -2.39 5.98 -13.39
CA ASP A 288 -3.05 6.98 -14.23
C ASP A 288 -2.31 8.34 -14.25
N GLY A 289 -1.24 8.52 -13.46
CA GLY A 289 -0.51 9.80 -13.42
C GLY A 289 -1.33 10.96 -12.85
N VAL A 290 -2.35 10.66 -12.04
CA VAL A 290 -3.32 11.64 -11.51
C VAL A 290 -2.68 12.73 -10.67
N TYR A 291 -1.52 12.49 -10.03
CA TYR A 291 -0.87 13.46 -9.14
C TYR A 291 0.52 13.87 -9.65
N THR A 292 0.77 15.18 -9.67
CA THR A 292 2.09 15.78 -9.91
C THR A 292 2.35 16.88 -8.87
N SER A 293 3.60 17.27 -8.67
CA SER A 293 3.95 18.40 -7.80
C SER A 293 3.39 19.70 -8.38
N LYS A 294 3.02 20.65 -7.52
CA LYS A 294 2.38 21.91 -7.93
C LYS A 294 3.19 22.63 -9.00
N GLY A 295 2.56 22.94 -10.14
CA GLY A 295 3.18 23.65 -11.26
C GLY A 295 4.20 22.85 -12.06
N ALA A 296 4.49 21.60 -11.69
CA ALA A 296 5.42 20.75 -12.42
C ALA A 296 4.76 20.11 -13.65
N ALA A 297 5.55 19.90 -14.71
CA ALA A 297 5.09 19.18 -15.89
C ALA A 297 4.81 17.70 -15.57
N ARG A 298 3.54 17.29 -15.68
CA ARG A 298 3.01 15.98 -15.23
C ARG A 298 3.65 14.76 -15.90
N PHE A 299 4.05 14.89 -17.16
CA PHE A 299 4.58 13.80 -17.99
C PHE A 299 5.93 14.18 -18.62
N ALA A 300 6.71 15.01 -17.93
CA ALA A 300 8.05 15.33 -18.39
C ALA A 300 8.92 14.06 -18.41
N PRO A 301 9.69 13.80 -19.48
CA PRO A 301 10.70 12.76 -19.47
C PRO A 301 11.79 13.10 -18.44
N VAL A 302 12.39 12.07 -17.85
CA VAL A 302 13.44 12.22 -16.83
C VAL A 302 14.58 11.25 -17.12
N ALA A 303 15.81 11.73 -17.12
CA ALA A 303 17.01 10.91 -17.19
C ALA A 303 17.54 10.56 -15.80
N SER A 304 18.29 9.46 -15.67
CA SER A 304 18.83 9.00 -14.39
C SER A 304 19.93 9.88 -13.82
N ASP A 305 20.62 10.60 -14.68
CA ASP A 305 21.69 11.55 -14.36
C ASP A 305 21.19 12.99 -14.19
N ASP A 306 19.90 13.25 -14.44
CA ASP A 306 19.30 14.56 -14.17
C ASP A 306 19.39 14.84 -12.65
N PRO A 307 19.94 16.01 -12.24
CA PRO A 307 20.02 16.40 -10.84
C PRO A 307 18.60 16.75 -10.34
N ASN A 308 17.86 15.72 -9.96
CA ASN A 308 16.53 15.85 -9.39
C ASN A 308 16.62 15.80 -7.87
N ASP A 309 15.92 16.71 -7.21
CA ASP A 309 15.70 16.63 -5.77
C ASP A 309 14.99 15.30 -5.42
N PRO A 310 15.61 14.40 -4.63
CA PRO A 310 14.98 13.17 -4.15
C PRO A 310 13.64 13.43 -3.47
N GLY A 311 13.51 14.57 -2.76
CA GLY A 311 12.31 14.98 -2.04
C GLY A 311 11.18 15.49 -2.92
N ARG A 312 11.37 15.70 -4.24
CA ARG A 312 10.37 16.36 -5.10
C ARG A 312 9.00 15.69 -5.14
N LEU A 313 8.94 14.38 -4.86
CA LEU A 313 7.72 13.58 -4.82
C LEU A 313 7.10 13.47 -3.42
N ALA A 314 7.80 13.95 -2.38
CA ALA A 314 7.39 13.81 -0.99
C ALA A 314 6.02 14.46 -0.72
N HIS A 315 5.70 15.57 -1.37
CA HIS A 315 4.38 16.20 -1.26
C HIS A 315 3.23 15.27 -1.69
N ILE A 316 3.43 14.51 -2.76
CA ILE A 316 2.42 13.57 -3.26
C ILE A 316 2.37 12.33 -2.36
N VAL A 317 3.52 11.84 -1.90
CA VAL A 317 3.58 10.67 -1.00
C VAL A 317 2.98 10.99 0.37
N ALA A 318 3.22 12.20 0.91
CA ALA A 318 2.55 12.68 2.12
C ALA A 318 1.02 12.76 1.94
N PHE A 319 0.55 13.15 0.75
CA PHE A 319 -0.88 13.11 0.43
C PHE A 319 -1.49 11.70 0.48
N PHE A 320 -0.72 10.63 0.23
CA PHE A 320 -1.20 9.25 0.34
C PHE A 320 -1.51 8.81 1.77
N THR A 321 -1.04 9.53 2.79
CA THR A 321 -1.44 9.30 4.18
C THR A 321 -2.91 9.63 4.43
N VAL A 322 -3.53 10.50 3.61
CA VAL A 322 -4.96 10.84 3.71
C VAL A 322 -5.83 9.60 3.46
N PRO A 323 -5.79 8.93 2.29
CA PRO A 323 -6.59 7.73 2.06
C PRO A 323 -6.09 6.49 2.83
N THR A 324 -4.78 6.35 3.03
CA THR A 324 -4.20 5.11 3.57
C THR A 324 -4.25 5.07 5.10
N MET A 325 -3.95 6.20 5.74
CA MET A 325 -3.85 6.31 7.21
C MET A 325 -5.01 7.11 7.82
N GLY A 326 -5.91 7.66 7.00
CA GLY A 326 -7.04 8.48 7.47
C GLY A 326 -6.63 9.86 7.94
N MET A 327 -5.48 10.37 7.49
CA MET A 327 -4.96 11.66 7.94
C MET A 327 -5.82 12.82 7.42
N PRO A 328 -6.19 13.79 8.29
CA PRO A 328 -6.74 15.05 7.83
C PRO A 328 -5.74 15.75 6.87
N PRO A 329 -6.19 16.33 5.74
CA PRO A 329 -5.28 16.92 4.75
C PRO A 329 -4.33 18.00 5.29
N ASP A 330 -4.75 18.77 6.29
CA ASP A 330 -3.94 19.81 6.96
C ASP A 330 -2.87 19.24 7.90
N ARG A 331 -3.05 18.01 8.39
CA ARG A 331 -2.02 17.29 9.14
C ARG A 331 -1.11 16.46 8.25
N ALA A 332 -1.65 15.87 7.19
CA ALA A 332 -0.85 15.15 6.20
C ALA A 332 0.25 16.03 5.57
N SER A 333 0.01 17.35 5.40
CA SER A 333 1.07 18.27 4.95
C SER A 333 2.22 18.44 5.96
N ARG A 334 1.99 18.19 7.25
CA ARG A 334 3.06 18.25 8.28
C ARG A 334 3.99 17.04 8.24
N ALA A 335 3.59 15.97 7.57
CA ALA A 335 4.41 14.77 7.37
C ALA A 335 5.42 14.92 6.23
N ILE A 336 5.37 16.01 5.45
CA ILE A 336 6.25 16.23 4.28
C ILE A 336 7.73 16.04 4.63
N PRO A 337 8.30 16.65 5.70
CA PRO A 337 9.71 16.47 6.03
C PRO A 337 10.09 15.01 6.35
N GLN A 338 9.23 14.27 7.05
CA GLN A 338 9.43 12.84 7.34
C GLN A 338 9.39 12.02 6.05
N VAL A 339 8.51 12.38 5.12
CA VAL A 339 8.41 11.71 3.83
C VAL A 339 9.61 12.06 2.94
N GLU A 340 10.17 13.27 3.01
CA GLU A 340 11.42 13.60 2.32
C GLU A 340 12.57 12.69 2.76
N ASP A 341 12.70 12.40 4.05
CA ASP A 341 13.67 11.41 4.55
C ASP A 341 13.45 10.04 3.92
N VAL A 342 12.19 9.57 3.86
CA VAL A 342 11.83 8.32 3.16
C VAL A 342 12.24 8.37 1.69
N MET A 343 11.99 9.49 1.02
CA MET A 343 12.33 9.65 -0.40
C MET A 343 13.85 9.65 -0.64
N ARG A 344 14.66 10.12 0.32
CA ARG A 344 16.13 9.99 0.26
C ARG A 344 16.57 8.52 0.29
N PHE A 345 15.98 7.72 1.17
CA PHE A 345 16.20 6.26 1.15
C PHE A 345 15.76 5.63 -0.18
N MET A 346 14.59 6.02 -0.69
CA MET A 346 14.08 5.52 -1.98
C MET A 346 14.94 5.93 -3.19
N ALA A 347 15.65 7.06 -3.14
CA ALA A 347 16.56 7.44 -4.23
C ALA A 347 17.78 6.52 -4.35
N CYS A 348 18.17 5.86 -3.26
CA CYS A 348 19.27 4.88 -3.23
C CYS A 348 18.78 3.43 -3.34
N TYR A 349 17.46 3.22 -3.36
CA TYR A 349 16.86 1.90 -3.40
C TYR A 349 17.18 1.15 -4.70
N LYS A 350 17.63 -0.10 -4.56
CA LYS A 350 17.81 -1.03 -5.67
C LYS A 350 16.88 -2.25 -5.47
N PRO A 351 16.07 -2.63 -6.48
CA PRO A 351 15.29 -3.87 -6.44
C PRO A 351 16.18 -5.12 -6.32
N PRO A 352 15.66 -6.23 -5.77
CA PRO A 352 16.44 -7.44 -5.61
C PRO A 352 16.75 -8.08 -6.97
N PRO A 353 17.95 -8.66 -7.13
CA PRO A 353 18.28 -9.40 -8.35
C PRO A 353 17.36 -10.62 -8.49
N PHE A 354 17.10 -11.01 -9.73
CA PHE A 354 16.38 -12.23 -10.01
C PHE A 354 17.17 -13.45 -9.50
N PRO A 355 16.58 -14.30 -8.64
CA PRO A 355 17.30 -15.39 -7.98
C PRO A 355 17.41 -16.65 -8.86
N GLY A 356 16.58 -16.75 -9.90
CA GLY A 356 16.53 -17.90 -10.80
C GLY A 356 17.62 -17.88 -11.88
N PRO A 357 17.71 -18.96 -12.69
CA PRO A 357 18.62 -19.02 -13.82
C PRO A 357 18.20 -18.05 -14.93
N VAL A 358 19.19 -17.44 -15.59
CA VAL A 358 18.99 -16.60 -16.77
C VAL A 358 19.83 -17.10 -17.94
N ASP A 359 19.19 -17.41 -19.07
CA ASP A 359 19.86 -17.61 -20.36
C ASP A 359 20.33 -16.26 -20.90
N ARG A 360 21.63 -15.97 -20.71
CA ARG A 360 22.24 -14.68 -21.06
C ARG A 360 22.22 -14.40 -22.56
N VAL A 361 22.32 -15.42 -23.41
CA VAL A 361 22.31 -15.25 -24.88
C VAL A 361 20.90 -14.85 -25.31
N ARG A 362 19.89 -15.56 -24.80
CA ARG A 362 18.49 -15.24 -25.05
C ARG A 362 18.09 -13.87 -24.47
N ALA A 363 18.53 -13.54 -23.27
CA ALA A 363 18.30 -12.24 -22.65
C ALA A 363 18.93 -11.09 -23.46
N ALA A 364 20.13 -11.27 -24.03
CA ALA A 364 20.75 -10.25 -24.88
C ALA A 364 19.93 -10.00 -26.16
N ARG A 365 19.38 -11.04 -26.78
CA ARG A 365 18.43 -10.88 -27.90
C ARG A 365 17.14 -10.17 -27.43
N GLY A 366 16.61 -10.56 -26.28
CA GLY A 366 15.47 -9.92 -25.64
C GLY A 366 15.65 -8.43 -25.38
N ALA A 367 16.85 -8.01 -24.96
CA ALA A 367 17.20 -6.62 -24.76
C ALA A 367 17.07 -5.80 -26.06
N GLY A 368 17.46 -6.37 -27.21
CA GLY A 368 17.30 -5.75 -28.51
C GLY A 368 15.82 -5.57 -28.90
N ILE A 369 14.99 -6.58 -28.66
CA ILE A 369 13.54 -6.53 -28.89
C ILE A 369 12.90 -5.46 -27.99
N TYR A 370 13.24 -5.47 -26.70
CA TYR A 370 12.77 -4.49 -25.72
C TYR A 370 13.12 -3.06 -26.16
N ALA A 371 14.37 -2.82 -26.55
CA ALA A 371 14.83 -1.51 -26.98
C ALA A 371 14.07 -1.00 -28.21
N ALA A 372 13.73 -1.89 -29.15
CA ALA A 372 13.01 -1.55 -30.36
C ALA A 372 11.50 -1.33 -30.15
N GLN A 373 10.86 -2.08 -29.25
CA GLN A 373 9.39 -2.14 -29.18
C GLN A 373 8.80 -1.60 -27.87
N CYS A 374 9.52 -1.69 -26.75
CA CYS A 374 9.00 -1.43 -25.41
C CYS A 374 9.53 -0.12 -24.82
N ALA A 375 10.78 0.23 -25.11
CA ALA A 375 11.50 1.33 -24.46
C ALA A 375 10.87 2.72 -24.67
N GLN A 376 10.12 2.91 -25.76
CA GLN A 376 9.41 4.17 -26.04
C GLN A 376 8.31 4.52 -25.01
N CYS A 377 7.83 3.52 -24.26
CA CYS A 377 6.84 3.68 -23.21
C CYS A 377 7.46 3.45 -21.83
N HIS A 378 8.16 2.33 -21.66
CA HIS A 378 8.69 1.87 -20.37
C HIS A 378 10.07 2.43 -19.99
N GLY A 379 10.71 3.13 -20.93
CA GLY A 379 12.03 3.72 -20.75
C GLY A 379 13.18 2.83 -21.20
N ARG A 380 14.34 3.47 -21.31
CA ARG A 380 15.55 2.89 -21.88
C ARG A 380 16.46 2.39 -20.76
N TYR A 381 16.76 1.10 -20.80
CA TYR A 381 17.73 0.50 -19.89
C TYR A 381 19.14 0.50 -20.49
N SER A 382 20.15 0.47 -19.64
CA SER A 382 21.56 0.36 -20.02
C SER A 382 21.86 -0.97 -20.71
N GLN A 383 22.88 -0.98 -21.57
CA GLN A 383 23.36 -2.22 -22.19
C GLN A 383 24.32 -2.98 -21.27
N ASP A 384 25.06 -2.25 -20.43
CA ASP A 384 25.90 -2.80 -19.38
C ASP A 384 25.06 -3.18 -18.15
N MET A 385 25.55 -4.21 -17.46
CA MET A 385 24.99 -4.67 -16.20
C MET A 385 25.65 -3.90 -15.07
N ASP A 386 24.86 -3.43 -14.11
CA ASP A 386 25.37 -2.89 -12.86
C ASP A 386 26.18 -3.96 -12.12
N VAL A 387 27.39 -3.61 -11.68
CA VAL A 387 28.33 -4.56 -11.08
C VAL A 387 27.79 -5.10 -9.75
N ASP A 388 27.12 -4.25 -8.96
CA ASP A 388 26.62 -4.63 -7.64
C ASP A 388 25.34 -5.46 -7.71
N THR A 389 24.48 -5.14 -8.67
CA THR A 389 23.13 -5.72 -8.74
C THR A 389 22.92 -6.71 -9.88
N ALA A 390 23.90 -6.85 -10.78
CA ALA A 390 23.84 -7.73 -11.93
C ALA A 390 22.54 -7.56 -12.74
N ARG A 391 22.11 -6.31 -12.94
CA ARG A 391 20.93 -5.89 -13.74
C ARG A 391 21.22 -4.66 -14.61
N PRO A 392 20.48 -4.46 -15.71
CA PRO A 392 20.45 -3.18 -16.42
C PRO A 392 19.91 -2.05 -15.53
N ARG A 393 20.43 -0.83 -15.69
CA ARG A 393 19.92 0.37 -15.01
C ARG A 393 18.95 1.12 -15.91
N LEU A 394 17.86 1.64 -15.37
CA LEU A 394 16.97 2.54 -16.12
C LEU A 394 17.66 3.88 -16.33
N VAL A 395 18.02 4.21 -17.57
CA VAL A 395 18.79 5.41 -17.92
C VAL A 395 17.89 6.61 -18.21
N SER A 396 16.72 6.37 -18.78
CA SER A 396 15.77 7.43 -19.08
C SER A 396 14.35 6.91 -19.12
N TYR A 397 13.42 7.64 -18.52
CA TYR A 397 12.03 7.29 -18.43
C TYR A 397 11.14 8.37 -19.08
N PRO A 398 10.39 8.03 -20.15
CA PRO A 398 9.60 8.99 -20.92
C PRO A 398 8.43 9.62 -20.16
N ASN A 399 7.98 9.00 -19.06
CA ASN A 399 6.71 9.33 -18.39
C ASN A 399 5.51 9.32 -19.36
N ARG A 400 5.53 8.45 -20.37
CA ARG A 400 4.52 8.41 -21.42
C ARG A 400 3.16 8.00 -20.87
N LEU A 401 2.20 8.92 -20.92
CA LEU A 401 0.78 8.63 -20.82
C LEU A 401 0.31 7.97 -22.13
N VAL A 402 -0.25 6.77 -22.03
CA VAL A 402 -0.91 6.08 -23.14
C VAL A 402 -2.42 6.25 -22.97
N ALA A 403 -3.09 6.75 -24.01
CA ALA A 403 -4.52 7.00 -23.97
C ALA A 403 -5.32 5.70 -23.82
N GLN A 404 -6.46 5.76 -23.13
CA GLN A 404 -7.33 4.58 -22.90
C GLN A 404 -7.70 3.85 -24.21
N ALA A 405 -7.97 4.60 -25.29
CA ALA A 405 -8.35 4.03 -26.58
C ALA A 405 -7.20 3.27 -27.28
N GLU A 406 -5.96 3.59 -26.94
CA GLU A 406 -4.77 2.91 -27.45
C GLU A 406 -4.42 1.70 -26.58
N LEU A 407 -4.39 1.85 -25.25
CA LEU A 407 -3.95 0.81 -24.33
C LEU A 407 -4.99 -0.31 -24.12
N GLY A 408 -6.27 0.04 -24.02
CA GLY A 408 -7.37 -0.93 -23.94
C GLY A 408 -7.51 -1.69 -22.62
N THR A 409 -6.73 -1.38 -21.58
CA THR A 409 -6.88 -1.99 -20.24
C THR A 409 -8.14 -1.51 -19.52
N ASP A 410 -8.49 -2.10 -18.37
CA ASP A 410 -9.64 -1.66 -17.56
C ASP A 410 -9.63 -0.13 -17.34
N ALA A 411 -10.74 0.56 -17.62
CA ALA A 411 -10.83 2.02 -17.57
C ALA A 411 -11.25 2.57 -16.19
N THR A 412 -11.71 1.69 -15.29
CA THR A 412 -12.40 2.07 -14.06
C THR A 412 -11.51 2.94 -13.16
N ARG A 413 -10.20 2.68 -13.11
CA ARG A 413 -9.28 3.43 -12.26
C ARG A 413 -9.20 4.91 -12.62
N TRP A 414 -8.97 5.27 -13.88
CA TRP A 414 -8.90 6.70 -14.25
C TRP A 414 -10.30 7.34 -14.28
N GLN A 415 -11.34 6.57 -14.62
CA GLN A 415 -12.73 7.05 -14.61
C GLN A 415 -13.22 7.40 -13.20
N ALA A 416 -12.70 6.73 -12.17
CA ALA A 416 -13.01 7.05 -10.78
C ALA A 416 -12.53 8.46 -10.36
N ILE A 417 -11.69 9.14 -11.15
CA ILE A 417 -11.27 10.53 -10.91
C ILE A 417 -12.28 11.50 -11.52
N ASP A 418 -13.28 11.91 -10.74
CA ASP A 418 -14.31 12.86 -11.17
C ASP A 418 -14.00 14.31 -10.79
N ALA A 419 -14.80 15.24 -11.33
CA ALA A 419 -14.64 16.68 -11.09
C ALA A 419 -14.84 17.07 -9.61
N SER A 420 -15.68 16.36 -8.86
CA SER A 420 -15.94 16.66 -7.45
C SER A 420 -14.73 16.31 -6.59
N LEU A 421 -14.09 15.17 -6.86
CA LEU A 421 -12.84 14.77 -6.23
C LEU A 421 -11.72 15.76 -6.54
N LEU A 422 -11.54 16.15 -7.81
CA LEU A 422 -10.51 17.12 -8.20
C LEU A 422 -10.71 18.48 -7.50
N GLN A 423 -11.96 18.95 -7.42
CA GLN A 423 -12.29 20.18 -6.70
C GLN A 423 -11.99 20.08 -5.20
N ALA A 424 -12.33 18.96 -4.55
CA ALA A 424 -12.04 18.74 -3.14
C ALA A 424 -10.53 18.72 -2.85
N ILE A 425 -9.74 18.05 -3.70
CA ILE A 425 -8.27 18.05 -3.59
C ILE A 425 -7.73 19.47 -3.72
N GLY A 426 -8.16 20.21 -4.74
CA GLY A 426 -7.71 21.58 -4.99
C GLY A 426 -8.03 22.57 -3.86
N ARG A 427 -9.13 22.34 -3.11
CA ARG A 427 -9.53 23.14 -1.93
C ARG A 427 -8.86 22.69 -0.63
N SER A 428 -8.26 21.50 -0.60
CA SER A 428 -7.60 20.96 0.60
C SER A 428 -6.26 21.68 0.88
N ALA A 429 -5.74 21.53 2.10
CA ALA A 429 -4.43 22.07 2.47
C ALA A 429 -3.29 21.57 1.56
N LEU A 430 -3.41 20.35 1.03
CA LEU A 430 -2.45 19.73 0.12
C LEU A 430 -2.60 20.18 -1.33
N GLY A 431 -3.72 20.78 -1.73
CA GLY A 431 -3.92 21.36 -3.08
C GLY A 431 -2.97 22.51 -3.41
N ARG A 432 -2.26 23.05 -2.41
CA ARG A 432 -1.16 24.01 -2.56
C ARG A 432 0.16 23.35 -2.97
N HIS A 433 0.31 22.05 -2.74
CA HIS A 433 1.54 21.30 -2.95
C HIS A 433 1.47 20.33 -4.15
N ILE A 434 0.26 19.94 -4.56
CA ILE A 434 0.03 19.00 -5.67
C ILE A 434 -0.97 19.55 -6.68
N ASP A 435 -0.85 19.10 -7.93
CA ASP A 435 -1.88 19.23 -8.96
C ASP A 435 -2.48 17.87 -9.30
N ALA A 436 -3.80 17.77 -9.24
CA ALA A 436 -4.55 16.58 -9.61
C ALA A 436 -5.29 16.78 -10.96
N ALA A 437 -5.35 15.75 -11.79
CA ALA A 437 -6.11 15.78 -13.04
C ALA A 437 -6.63 14.39 -13.41
N ASN A 438 -7.81 14.33 -14.04
CA ASN A 438 -8.22 13.14 -14.78
C ASN A 438 -7.44 13.12 -16.11
N THR A 439 -6.68 12.04 -16.34
CA THR A 439 -5.71 11.94 -17.43
C THR A 439 -6.22 11.15 -18.63
N GLY A 440 -7.34 10.44 -18.53
CA GLY A 440 -7.93 9.66 -19.64
C GLY A 440 -7.10 8.46 -20.11
N GLY A 441 -6.16 7.97 -19.30
CA GLY A 441 -5.27 6.87 -19.68
C GLY A 441 -4.33 6.44 -18.56
N TYR A 442 -3.27 5.72 -18.93
CA TYR A 442 -2.31 5.15 -17.99
C TYR A 442 -0.87 5.45 -18.41
N VAL A 443 -0.03 5.72 -17.42
CA VAL A 443 1.42 5.88 -17.58
C VAL A 443 2.06 4.49 -17.55
N ALA A 444 2.78 4.14 -18.62
CA ALA A 444 3.48 2.86 -18.72
C ALA A 444 4.46 2.71 -17.54
N PRO A 445 4.36 1.67 -16.68
CA PRO A 445 5.14 1.60 -15.46
C PRO A 445 6.65 1.43 -15.73
N VAL A 446 7.46 1.94 -14.80
CA VAL A 446 8.86 1.50 -14.65
C VAL A 446 8.87 -0.01 -14.39
N LEU A 447 9.81 -0.72 -15.04
CA LEU A 447 9.89 -2.18 -15.00
C LEU A 447 11.02 -2.71 -14.10
N SER A 448 11.69 -1.83 -13.36
CA SER A 448 12.69 -2.23 -12.39
C SER A 448 12.09 -3.10 -11.30
N GLY A 449 12.61 -4.31 -11.09
CA GLY A 449 12.10 -5.30 -10.14
C GLY A 449 10.87 -6.09 -10.61
N LEU A 450 10.48 -5.97 -11.89
CA LEU A 450 9.23 -6.51 -12.46
C LEU A 450 9.01 -8.01 -12.19
N TRP A 451 10.09 -8.79 -12.11
CA TRP A 451 10.00 -10.24 -11.92
C TRP A 451 9.26 -10.64 -10.63
N ALA A 452 9.29 -9.78 -9.60
CA ALA A 452 8.74 -10.05 -8.27
C ALA A 452 7.34 -9.44 -8.06
N THR A 453 6.72 -8.82 -9.07
CA THR A 453 5.52 -7.98 -8.89
C THR A 453 4.22 -8.60 -9.38
N ALA A 454 4.20 -9.91 -9.65
CA ALA A 454 2.98 -10.57 -10.10
C ALA A 454 1.85 -10.45 -9.06
N PRO A 455 0.59 -10.25 -9.48
CA PRO A 455 0.10 -10.16 -10.87
C PRO A 455 0.37 -8.82 -11.58
N TYR A 456 0.24 -8.81 -12.91
CA TYR A 456 0.54 -7.70 -13.82
C TYR A 456 -0.71 -6.92 -14.26
N LEU A 457 -0.47 -5.79 -14.94
CA LEU A 457 -1.39 -4.67 -15.21
C LEU A 457 -1.71 -3.83 -13.97
N HIS A 458 -2.28 -2.64 -14.17
CA HIS A 458 -2.52 -1.68 -13.08
C HIS A 458 -3.46 -2.21 -11.99
N ASN A 459 -4.31 -3.18 -12.30
CA ASN A 459 -5.27 -3.80 -11.39
C ASN A 459 -4.84 -5.21 -10.94
N GLY A 460 -3.67 -5.70 -11.38
CA GLY A 460 -3.20 -7.04 -11.03
C GLY A 460 -4.08 -8.15 -11.60
N SER A 461 -4.56 -8.03 -12.84
CA SER A 461 -5.50 -8.96 -13.47
C SER A 461 -4.87 -10.06 -14.33
N VAL A 462 -3.54 -10.07 -14.48
CA VAL A 462 -2.81 -11.05 -15.30
C VAL A 462 -1.75 -11.77 -14.46
N PRO A 463 -1.82 -13.10 -14.26
CA PRO A 463 -1.01 -13.77 -13.23
C PRO A 463 0.48 -13.94 -13.58
N THR A 464 0.86 -13.95 -14.86
CA THR A 464 2.25 -14.13 -15.30
C THR A 464 2.59 -13.24 -16.50
N LEU A 465 3.85 -12.86 -16.70
CA LEU A 465 4.28 -12.12 -17.89
C LEU A 465 4.06 -12.93 -19.16
N TRP A 466 4.18 -14.27 -19.09
CA TRP A 466 3.80 -15.12 -20.19
C TRP A 466 2.32 -14.89 -20.58
N HIS A 467 1.38 -14.86 -19.63
CA HIS A 467 -0.03 -14.54 -19.92
C HIS A 467 -0.23 -13.10 -20.42
N LEU A 468 0.63 -12.16 -20.01
CA LEU A 468 0.59 -10.80 -20.53
C LEU A 468 0.92 -10.79 -22.04
N MET A 469 1.91 -11.59 -22.45
CA MET A 469 2.35 -11.76 -23.85
C MET A 469 1.49 -12.72 -24.68
N HIS A 470 0.54 -13.43 -24.05
CA HIS A 470 -0.41 -14.35 -24.67
C HIS A 470 -1.85 -13.99 -24.25
N PRO A 471 -2.41 -12.87 -24.73
CA PRO A 471 -3.72 -12.39 -24.31
C PRO A 471 -4.84 -13.44 -24.43
N GLU A 472 -4.79 -14.27 -25.46
CA GLU A 472 -5.73 -15.36 -25.72
C GLU A 472 -5.70 -16.47 -24.65
N ALA A 473 -4.61 -16.59 -23.91
CA ALA A 473 -4.42 -17.57 -22.85
C ALA A 473 -4.70 -17.02 -21.44
N ARG A 474 -5.01 -15.73 -21.29
CA ARG A 474 -5.23 -15.09 -19.98
C ARG A 474 -6.38 -15.78 -19.23
N PRO A 475 -6.16 -16.30 -18.02
CA PRO A 475 -7.22 -16.94 -17.25
C PRO A 475 -8.23 -15.87 -16.78
N ARG A 476 -9.52 -16.20 -16.83
CA ARG A 476 -10.58 -15.36 -16.27
C ARG A 476 -10.59 -15.34 -14.74
N ARG A 477 -10.04 -16.40 -14.13
CA ARG A 477 -10.00 -16.59 -12.68
C ARG A 477 -8.66 -17.17 -12.26
N PHE A 478 -8.11 -16.68 -11.16
CA PHE A 478 -6.88 -17.23 -10.59
C PHE A 478 -6.78 -16.96 -9.09
N TRP A 479 -6.00 -17.77 -8.38
CA TRP A 479 -5.73 -17.55 -6.96
C TRP A 479 -4.55 -16.59 -6.75
N VAL A 480 -4.70 -15.62 -5.86
CA VAL A 480 -3.67 -14.65 -5.48
C VAL A 480 -3.55 -14.55 -3.96
N GLY A 481 -2.35 -14.26 -3.46
CA GLY A 481 -2.01 -14.26 -2.04
C GLY A 481 -1.26 -15.52 -1.59
N GLY A 482 -0.10 -15.32 -0.98
CA GLY A 482 0.68 -16.40 -0.39
C GLY A 482 1.36 -17.29 -1.42
N HIS A 483 1.50 -16.85 -2.66
CA HIS A 483 1.92 -17.69 -3.80
C HIS A 483 3.44 -17.88 -3.90
N ALA A 484 3.83 -18.96 -4.59
CA ALA A 484 5.17 -19.14 -5.15
C ALA A 484 5.23 -18.53 -6.55
N LEU A 485 6.44 -18.34 -7.06
CA LEU A 485 6.68 -17.86 -8.42
C LEU A 485 7.11 -18.98 -9.35
N ASP A 486 6.59 -18.95 -10.58
CA ASP A 486 7.13 -19.72 -11.69
C ASP A 486 8.05 -18.82 -12.52
N TYR A 487 9.32 -19.17 -12.57
CA TYR A 487 10.36 -18.44 -13.29
C TYR A 487 10.38 -18.71 -14.79
N ALA A 488 9.71 -19.77 -15.26
CA ALA A 488 9.54 -19.97 -16.70
C ALA A 488 8.53 -18.96 -17.26
N SER A 489 7.37 -18.81 -16.60
CA SER A 489 6.32 -17.88 -17.03
C SER A 489 6.44 -16.46 -16.43
N VAL A 490 7.33 -16.29 -15.46
CA VAL A 490 7.55 -15.08 -14.65
C VAL A 490 6.25 -14.56 -14.05
N GLY A 491 5.83 -15.19 -12.95
CA GLY A 491 4.69 -14.74 -12.15
C GLY A 491 4.16 -15.84 -11.24
N ILE A 492 2.86 -15.79 -10.91
CA ILE A 492 2.23 -16.73 -9.98
C ILE A 492 2.35 -18.18 -10.50
N ALA A 493 3.04 -19.03 -9.75
CA ALA A 493 3.15 -20.44 -10.05
C ALA A 493 1.77 -21.11 -10.05
N GLY A 494 1.48 -21.89 -11.09
CA GLY A 494 0.22 -22.58 -11.18
C GLY A 494 0.04 -23.39 -12.45
N ARG A 495 -1.19 -23.84 -12.65
CA ARG A 495 -1.64 -24.57 -13.84
C ARG A 495 -3.12 -24.29 -14.08
N SER A 496 -3.58 -24.52 -15.30
CA SER A 496 -5.01 -24.50 -15.59
C SER A 496 -5.73 -25.64 -14.84
N GLY A 497 -6.73 -25.28 -14.05
CA GLY A 497 -7.58 -26.18 -13.28
C GLY A 497 -9.00 -26.27 -13.84
N ALA A 498 -9.95 -26.66 -12.99
CA ALA A 498 -11.36 -26.75 -13.37
C ALA A 498 -11.88 -25.40 -13.89
N GLN A 499 -12.69 -25.45 -14.95
CA GLN A 499 -13.30 -24.28 -15.59
C GLN A 499 -12.28 -23.22 -16.05
N GLY A 500 -11.02 -23.60 -16.29
CA GLY A 500 -9.95 -22.69 -16.73
C GLY A 500 -9.43 -21.76 -15.65
N THR A 501 -9.70 -22.05 -14.37
CA THR A 501 -9.13 -21.28 -13.26
C THR A 501 -7.64 -21.59 -13.12
N TRP A 502 -6.77 -20.58 -13.03
CA TRP A 502 -5.36 -20.79 -12.73
C TRP A 502 -5.19 -21.09 -11.23
N VAL A 503 -4.77 -22.32 -10.92
CA VAL A 503 -4.67 -22.85 -9.57
C VAL A 503 -3.22 -23.12 -9.18
N TYR A 504 -2.92 -22.99 -7.89
CA TYR A 504 -1.59 -23.30 -7.38
C TYR A 504 -1.20 -24.77 -7.61
N PRO A 505 0.11 -25.07 -7.67
CA PRO A 505 0.59 -26.43 -7.81
C PRO A 505 0.05 -27.34 -6.69
N PRO A 506 -0.16 -28.64 -6.96
CA PRO A 506 -0.54 -29.57 -5.92
C PRO A 506 0.54 -29.63 -4.84
N HIS A 507 0.13 -29.85 -3.58
CA HIS A 507 1.01 -29.87 -2.40
C HIS A 507 1.72 -28.55 -2.08
N TYR A 508 1.45 -27.46 -2.79
CA TYR A 508 1.89 -26.13 -2.39
C TYR A 508 1.03 -25.64 -1.21
N GLN A 509 1.69 -25.18 -0.15
CA GLN A 509 1.04 -24.52 0.97
C GLN A 509 1.30 -23.02 0.90
N PRO A 510 0.28 -22.20 0.60
CA PRO A 510 0.47 -20.77 0.54
C PRO A 510 0.78 -20.21 1.93
N TRP A 511 1.65 -19.20 1.99
CA TRP A 511 2.05 -18.62 3.27
C TRP A 511 1.01 -17.66 3.84
N SER A 512 0.05 -17.19 3.04
CA SER A 512 -1.15 -16.46 3.46
C SER A 512 -2.39 -17.14 2.87
N SER A 513 -3.59 -16.72 3.26
CA SER A 513 -4.82 -17.26 2.67
C SER A 513 -5.03 -16.70 1.26
N PRO A 514 -5.06 -17.54 0.21
CA PRO A 514 -5.28 -17.07 -1.14
C PRO A 514 -6.74 -16.65 -1.33
N VAL A 515 -6.95 -15.65 -2.18
CA VAL A 515 -8.27 -15.20 -2.62
C VAL A 515 -8.44 -15.43 -4.11
N LEU A 516 -9.67 -15.75 -4.52
CA LEU A 516 -10.00 -15.90 -5.93
C LEU A 516 -10.14 -14.53 -6.57
N TYR A 517 -9.29 -14.24 -7.54
CA TYR A 517 -9.41 -13.08 -8.42
C TYR A 517 -10.29 -13.45 -9.61
N ASP A 518 -11.34 -12.66 -9.87
CA ASP A 518 -12.26 -12.85 -11.00
C ASP A 518 -12.27 -11.60 -11.87
N THR A 519 -11.76 -11.74 -13.11
CA THR A 519 -11.58 -10.62 -14.05
C THR A 519 -12.89 -10.13 -14.66
N THR A 520 -14.00 -10.84 -14.42
CA THR A 520 -15.34 -10.43 -14.88
C THR A 520 -16.02 -9.43 -13.93
N THR A 521 -15.41 -9.16 -12.77
CA THR A 521 -15.93 -8.19 -11.80
C THR A 521 -15.42 -6.77 -12.10
N ALA A 522 -16.16 -5.76 -11.68
CA ALA A 522 -15.87 -4.35 -12.00
C ALA A 522 -14.45 -3.94 -11.54
N GLY A 523 -13.73 -3.22 -12.41
CA GLY A 523 -12.36 -2.77 -12.16
C GLY A 523 -11.28 -3.84 -12.33
N ARG A 524 -11.66 -5.08 -12.71
CA ARG A 524 -10.75 -6.24 -12.76
C ARG A 524 -10.56 -6.80 -14.17
N ASP A 525 -11.01 -6.11 -15.22
CA ASP A 525 -10.84 -6.56 -16.61
C ASP A 525 -9.36 -6.82 -16.92
N ASN A 526 -9.10 -7.91 -17.64
CA ASN A 526 -7.75 -8.40 -17.94
C ASN A 526 -7.37 -8.20 -19.41
N ARG A 527 -8.07 -7.34 -20.14
CA ARG A 527 -7.77 -6.99 -21.54
C ARG A 527 -6.75 -5.85 -21.64
N GLY A 528 -6.32 -5.56 -22.85
CA GLY A 528 -5.43 -4.45 -23.16
C GLY A 528 -3.96 -4.80 -23.03
N HIS A 529 -3.11 -3.90 -23.54
CA HIS A 529 -1.67 -4.13 -23.71
C HIS A 529 -1.39 -5.42 -24.54
N GLU A 530 -2.11 -5.57 -25.66
CA GLU A 530 -2.11 -6.78 -26.49
C GLU A 530 -1.39 -6.58 -27.83
N ARG A 531 -1.48 -5.36 -28.38
CA ARG A 531 -0.97 -5.04 -29.72
C ARG A 531 0.55 -5.17 -29.77
N GLU A 532 1.22 -4.82 -28.68
CA GLU A 532 2.67 -4.86 -28.51
C GLU A 532 3.24 -6.28 -28.69
N PHE A 533 2.42 -7.32 -28.46
CA PHE A 533 2.84 -8.71 -28.55
C PHE A 533 2.35 -9.42 -29.81
N THR A 534 1.45 -8.81 -30.58
CA THR A 534 0.80 -9.46 -31.73
C THR A 534 1.79 -9.71 -32.88
N ALA A 535 2.76 -8.82 -33.06
CA ALA A 535 3.77 -8.93 -34.11
C ALA A 535 5.01 -9.74 -33.71
N LEU A 536 5.09 -10.18 -32.45
CA LEU A 536 6.23 -10.94 -31.94
C LEU A 536 6.05 -12.43 -32.20
N SER A 537 7.10 -13.08 -32.72
CA SER A 537 7.15 -14.54 -32.77
C SER A 537 7.24 -15.12 -31.35
N GLU A 538 6.86 -16.38 -31.17
CA GLU A 538 7.05 -17.09 -29.89
C GLU A 538 8.51 -17.05 -29.41
N SER A 539 9.45 -17.19 -30.34
CA SER A 539 10.88 -17.07 -30.02
C SER A 539 11.26 -15.66 -29.53
N ASP A 540 10.62 -14.61 -30.04
CA ASP A 540 10.87 -13.23 -29.62
C ASP A 540 10.26 -12.97 -28.25
N LYS A 541 9.04 -13.48 -28.00
CA LYS A 541 8.38 -13.41 -26.68
C LYS A 541 9.23 -14.12 -25.62
N ASP A 542 9.72 -15.33 -25.91
CA ASP A 542 10.63 -16.07 -25.03
C ASP A 542 11.91 -15.29 -24.74
N ALA A 543 12.48 -14.63 -25.75
CA ALA A 543 13.69 -13.83 -25.56
C ALA A 543 13.43 -12.57 -24.74
N LEU A 544 12.33 -11.88 -25.02
CA LEU A 544 11.88 -10.72 -24.26
C LEU A 544 11.62 -11.10 -22.80
N LEU A 545 10.93 -12.21 -22.55
CA LEU A 545 10.65 -12.70 -21.20
C LEU A 545 11.94 -12.98 -20.41
N GLU A 546 12.96 -13.53 -21.08
CA GLU A 546 14.28 -13.75 -20.47
C GLU A 546 14.99 -12.44 -20.10
N PHE A 547 14.86 -11.41 -20.94
CA PHE A 547 15.38 -10.08 -20.61
C PHE A 547 14.62 -9.42 -19.46
N LEU A 548 13.29 -9.56 -19.40
CA LEU A 548 12.46 -8.99 -18.34
C LEU A 548 12.77 -9.57 -16.96
N LYS A 549 13.34 -10.78 -16.86
CA LYS A 549 13.88 -11.32 -15.60
C LYS A 549 15.00 -10.45 -15.04
N LEU A 550 15.75 -9.74 -15.89
CA LEU A 550 16.89 -8.93 -15.47
C LEU A 550 16.51 -7.54 -14.96
N LEU A 551 15.26 -7.09 -15.17
CA LEU A 551 14.84 -5.72 -14.84
C LEU A 551 14.43 -5.58 -13.37
#